data_AF-A0A950NSR0-F1
#
_entry.id   AF-A0A950NSR0-F1
#
_cell.length_a   1.000
_cell.length_b   1.000
_cell.length_c   1.000
_cell.angle_alpha   90.00
_cell.angle_beta   90.00
_cell.angle_gamma   90.00
#
_symmetry.space_group_name_H-M   'P 1'
#
loop_
_entity.id
_entity.type
_entity.pdbx_description
1 polymer ?
#
loop_
_entity_poly.entity_id
_entity_poly.type
_entity_poly.pdbx_seq_one_letter_code
_entity_poly.pdbx_strand_id
1 'polypeptide(L)'
;MDEPPRPAGPSRSSFWIAYVGVLLAGALGGLLGYGLVDTGCRGSCTTPKAAGTLTGAALAAFGCGVVAVLVLRAMAEWRRPR
;
A
#
# COMPACT_ATOMS: atom_id res chain seq x y z
N MET A 1 -17.10 -23.74 -32.88
CA MET A 1 -15.91 -23.03 -32.37
C MET A 1 -16.37 -22.23 -31.17
N ASP A 2 -16.54 -22.91 -30.04
CA ASP A 2 -16.89 -22.25 -28.79
C ASP A 2 -15.69 -21.43 -28.34
N GLU A 3 -15.83 -20.11 -28.40
CA GLU A 3 -14.84 -19.17 -27.87
C GLU A 3 -14.62 -19.53 -26.38
N PRO A 4 -13.39 -19.84 -25.94
CA PRO A 4 -13.14 -20.09 -24.53
C PRO A 4 -13.56 -18.85 -23.73
N PRO A 5 -14.33 -19.00 -22.65
CA PRO A 5 -14.82 -17.85 -21.88
C PRO A 5 -13.63 -17.00 -21.46
N ARG A 6 -13.58 -15.75 -21.96
CA ARG A 6 -12.55 -14.78 -21.59
C ARG A 6 -12.48 -14.74 -20.06
N PRO A 7 -11.30 -15.00 -19.45
CA PRO A 7 -11.18 -14.90 -18.01
C PRO A 7 -11.63 -13.50 -17.61
N ALA A 8 -12.69 -13.41 -16.79
CA ALA A 8 -13.13 -12.15 -16.22
C ALA A 8 -12.03 -11.69 -15.25
N GLY A 9 -11.02 -11.01 -15.78
CA GLY A 9 -9.96 -10.41 -14.99
C GLY A 9 -10.58 -9.49 -13.93
N PRO A 10 -10.02 -9.43 -12.71
CA PRO A 10 -10.55 -8.57 -11.65
C PRO A 10 -10.76 -7.14 -12.17
N SER A 11 -11.85 -6.50 -11.75
CA SER A 11 -12.21 -5.17 -12.25
C SER A 11 -11.03 -4.20 -12.10
N ARG A 12 -10.70 -3.46 -13.16
CA ARG A 12 -9.60 -2.48 -13.16
C ARG A 12 -9.74 -1.47 -12.00
N SER A 13 -10.97 -1.14 -11.64
CA SER A 13 -11.29 -0.25 -10.52
C SER A 13 -10.83 -0.79 -9.15
N SER A 14 -10.91 -2.11 -8.91
CA SER A 14 -10.45 -2.70 -7.64
C SER A 14 -8.94 -2.57 -7.46
N PHE A 15 -8.17 -2.75 -8.53
CA PHE A 15 -6.72 -2.55 -8.47
C PHE A 15 -6.36 -1.09 -8.21
N TRP A 16 -7.07 -0.16 -8.84
CA TRP A 16 -6.84 1.27 -8.65
C TRP A 16 -7.07 1.72 -7.22
N ILE A 17 -8.18 1.31 -6.60
CA ILE A 17 -8.48 1.66 -5.21
C ILE A 17 -7.43 1.08 -4.25
N ALA A 18 -7.03 -0.17 -4.46
CA ALA A 18 -5.98 -0.82 -3.70
C ALA A 18 -4.63 -0.06 -3.82
N TYR A 19 -4.23 0.28 -5.04
CA TYR A 19 -3.01 1.00 -5.31
C TYR A 19 -2.99 2.40 -4.66
N VAL A 20 -4.07 3.16 -4.83
CA VAL A 20 -4.20 4.50 -4.23
C VAL A 20 -4.18 4.42 -2.70
N GLY A 21 -4.82 3.39 -2.12
CA GLY A 21 -4.77 3.15 -0.68
C GLY A 21 -3.35 2.92 -0.16
N VAL A 22 -2.54 2.13 -0.87
CA VAL A 22 -1.14 1.87 -0.51
C VAL A 22 -0.29 3.15 -0.61
N LEU A 23 -0.48 3.95 -1.66
CA LEU A 23 0.21 5.23 -1.80
C LEU A 23 -0.13 6.21 -0.68
N LEU A 24 -1.42 6.32 -0.35
CA LEU A 24 -1.89 7.18 0.74
C LEU A 24 -1.32 6.72 2.09
N ALA A 25 -1.34 5.40 2.35
CA ALA A 25 -0.77 4.82 3.56
C ALA A 25 0.73 5.09 3.67
N GLY A 26 1.49 4.95 2.57
CA GLY A 26 2.92 5.26 2.53
C GLY A 26 3.20 6.74 2.80
N ALA A 27 2.43 7.65 2.19
CA ALA A 27 2.57 9.09 2.41
C ALA A 27 2.32 9.47 3.88
N LEU A 28 1.24 8.93 4.48
CA LEU A 28 0.91 9.15 5.89
C LEU A 28 1.95 8.52 6.83
N GLY A 29 2.42 7.31 6.53
CA GLY A 29 3.47 6.62 7.29
C GLY A 29 4.80 7.38 7.29
N GLY A 30 5.17 7.99 6.15
CA GLY A 30 6.33 8.86 6.06
C GLY A 30 6.17 10.16 6.85
N LEU A 31 4.98 10.76 6.85
CA LEU A 31 4.66 11.94 7.65
C LEU A 31 4.75 11.66 9.15
N LEU A 32 4.24 10.51 9.59
CA LEU A 32 4.36 10.04 10.97
C LEU A 32 5.82 9.79 11.35
N GLY A 33 6.60 9.15 10.46
CA GLY A 33 8.03 8.93 10.66
C GLY A 33 8.84 10.22 10.77
N TYR A 34 8.47 11.26 10.00
CA TYR A 34 9.03 12.60 10.14
C TYR A 34 8.75 13.20 11.52
N GLY A 35 7.47 13.22 11.92
CA GLY A 35 7.04 13.82 13.19
C GLY A 35 7.68 13.14 14.40
N LEU A 36 7.84 11.81 14.33
CA LEU A 36 8.48 11.04 15.40
C LEU A 36 9.94 11.45 15.61
N VAL A 37 10.68 11.71 14.53
CA VAL A 37 12.06 12.17 14.62
C VAL A 37 12.17 13.65 14.95
N ASP A 38 11.22 14.46 14.47
CA ASP A 38 11.18 15.91 14.73
C ASP A 38 11.02 16.23 16.23
N THR A 39 10.19 15.45 16.94
CA THR A 39 9.99 15.62 18.39
C THR A 39 11.21 15.25 19.24
N GLY A 40 12.06 14.33 18.75
CA GLY A 40 13.22 13.83 19.48
C GLY A 40 14.48 14.69 19.36
N CYS A 41 14.47 15.77 18.57
CA CYS A 41 15.71 16.36 18.08
C CYS A 41 15.77 17.89 18.25
N ARG A 42 16.81 18.38 18.93
CA ARG A 42 17.14 19.81 19.09
C ARG A 42 18.45 20.09 18.35
N GLY A 43 18.40 20.33 17.03
CA GLY A 43 19.60 20.62 16.22
C GLY A 43 19.47 20.23 14.74
N SER A 44 20.61 19.97 14.07
CA SER A 44 20.68 19.57 12.66
C SER A 44 20.35 18.08 12.47
N CYS A 45 19.06 17.78 12.37
CA CYS A 45 18.55 16.41 12.32
C CYS A 45 18.10 15.97 10.92
N THR A 46 18.67 16.53 9.85
CA THR A 46 18.33 16.20 8.46
C THR A 46 18.44 14.70 8.16
N THR A 47 19.56 14.08 8.53
CA THR A 47 19.80 12.65 8.27
C THR A 47 18.81 11.74 8.99
N PRO A 48 18.60 11.87 10.31
CA PRO A 48 17.62 11.03 11.00
C PRO A 48 16.18 11.34 10.58
N LYS A 49 15.83 12.60 10.26
CA LYS A 49 14.50 12.94 9.72
C LYS A 49 14.23 12.22 8.40
N ALA A 50 15.20 12.27 7.48
CA ALA A 50 15.11 11.54 6.22
C ALA A 50 14.99 10.03 6.47
N ALA A 51 15.80 9.46 7.35
CA ALA A 51 15.72 8.04 7.70
C ALA A 51 14.34 7.65 8.28
N GLY A 52 13.80 8.45 9.19
CA GLY A 52 12.47 8.26 9.78
C GLY A 52 11.34 8.33 8.75
N THR A 53 11.41 9.31 7.83
CA THR A 53 10.44 9.43 6.74
C THR A 53 10.46 8.21 5.82
N LEU A 54 11.66 7.75 5.43
CA LEU A 54 11.83 6.64 4.49
C LEU A 54 11.43 5.31 5.12
N THR A 55 11.87 5.05 6.35
CA THR A 55 11.51 3.82 7.07
C THR A 55 10.02 3.77 7.39
N GLY A 56 9.44 4.87 7.87
CA GLY A 56 8.00 4.97 8.14
C GLY A 56 7.14 4.78 6.88
N ALA A 57 7.52 5.41 5.77
CA ALA A 57 6.84 5.23 4.49
C ALA A 57 6.98 3.80 3.95
N ALA A 58 8.17 3.22 4.00
CA ALA A 58 8.44 1.87 3.48
C ALA A 58 7.69 0.79 4.27
N LEU A 59 7.71 0.86 5.60
CA LEU A 59 7.00 -0.08 6.47
C LEU A 59 5.49 -0.01 6.26
N ALA A 60 4.92 1.21 6.20
CA ALA A 60 3.49 1.40 5.97
C ALA A 60 3.07 0.91 4.57
N ALA A 61 3.81 1.28 3.52
CA ALA A 61 3.52 0.86 2.15
C ALA A 61 3.65 -0.67 1.99
N PHE A 62 4.67 -1.28 2.59
CA PHE A 62 4.85 -2.72 2.53
C PHE A 62 3.70 -3.47 3.21
N GLY A 63 3.33 -3.07 4.44
CA GLY A 63 2.24 -3.70 5.19
C GLY A 63 0.89 -3.58 4.47
N CYS A 64 0.53 -2.37 4.05
CA CYS A 64 -0.70 -2.14 3.30
C CYS A 64 -0.70 -2.84 1.93
N GLY A 65 0.46 -2.93 1.26
CA GLY A 65 0.62 -3.64 0.00
C GLY A 65 0.31 -5.14 0.13
N VAL A 66 0.83 -5.78 1.17
CA VAL A 66 0.52 -7.20 1.46
C VAL A 66 -0.99 -7.38 1.70
N VAL A 67 -1.59 -6.56 2.56
CA VAL A 67 -3.04 -6.63 2.84
C VAL A 67 -3.87 -6.41 1.57
N ALA A 68 -3.51 -5.44 0.75
CA ALA A 68 -4.18 -5.16 -0.52
C ALA A 68 -4.14 -6.37 -1.46
N VAL A 69 -2.99 -7.04 -1.59
CA VAL A 69 -2.88 -8.28 -2.39
C VAL A 69 -3.75 -9.38 -1.80
N LEU A 70 -3.71 -9.59 -0.47
CA LEU A 70 -4.53 -10.61 0.18
C LEU A 70 -6.03 -10.37 -0.03
N VAL A 71 -6.49 -9.12 0.04
CA VAL A 71 -7.89 -8.75 -0.23
C VAL A 71 -8.26 -9.01 -1.69
N LEU A 72 -7.41 -8.63 -2.65
CA LEU A 72 -7.65 -8.89 -4.07
C LEU A 72 -7.70 -10.40 -4.36
N ARG A 73 -6.85 -11.20 -3.68
CA ARG A 73 -6.86 -12.66 -3.77
C ARG A 73 -8.14 -13.24 -3.18
N ALA A 74 -8.59 -12.76 -2.03
CA ALA A 74 -9.86 -13.16 -1.46
C ALA A 74 -11.02 -12.86 -2.43
N MET A 75 -11.11 -11.64 -2.96
CA MET A 75 -12.15 -11.24 -3.91
C MET A 75 -12.16 -12.03 -5.23
N ALA A 76 -11.02 -12.62 -5.62
CA ALA A 76 -10.95 -13.49 -6.79
C ALA A 76 -11.56 -14.88 -6.50
N GLU A 77 -11.43 -15.39 -5.28
CA GLU A 77 -11.99 -16.69 -4.89
C GLU A 77 -13.52 -16.65 -4.83
N TRP A 78 -14.10 -15.59 -4.24
CA TRP A 78 -15.55 -15.40 -4.19
C TRP A 78 -16.22 -15.27 -5.56
N ARG A 79 -15.46 -14.90 -6.59
CA ARG A 79 -15.97 -14.70 -7.96
C ARG A 79 -15.98 -15.96 -8.82
N ARG A 80 -15.45 -17.09 -8.33
CA ARG A 80 -15.56 -18.36 -9.04
C ARG A 80 -17.00 -18.86 -8.92
N PRO A 81 -17.78 -18.92 -10.03
CA PRO A 81 -19.09 -19.55 -10.00
C PRO A 81 -18.90 -21.02 -9.64
N ARG A 82 -19.75 -21.55 -8.75
CA ARG A 82 -19.83 -23.00 -8.51
C ARG A 82 -20.32 -23.72 -9.76
#